data_AF-A0A9E4F4R0-F1
#
_entry.id   AF-A0A9E4F4R0-F1
#
_cell.length_a   1.000
_cell.length_b   1.000
_cell.length_c   1.000
_cell.angle_alpha   90.00
_cell.angle_beta   90.00
_cell.angle_gamma   90.00
#
_symmetry.space_group_name_H-M   'P 1'
#
loop_
_entity.id
_entity.type
_entity.pdbx_description
1 polymer ?
#
loop_
_entity_poly.entity_id
_entity_poly.type
_entity_poly.pdbx_seq_one_letter_code
_entity_poly.pdbx_strand_id
1 'polypeptide(L)'
;MRPVEEPPEAEVTYPFGVDPNIARARTLPAEIYRSAAVFDRARERIFARSWQPVGELASLKAPGRVVPLTMLEGCLDEPLVLTRAEDGEPHCLSNVCTHRGALVVEGEGHRQSLRCRYHGRRFGLDGRMRFMPEFEEAEGFPSPADDLPRAPLREWGPLFFASIDPGWPFEEWIAPVEERTDWLRPHRFILDPTRSSDYLIEANWALYCDNFLEGFHLPYVHGASLGDKIDYAGYRTELFDWCNVQVGTARRDEPAFDPPVGHPDEGERVAAWYFWLFPNIMLNFYPWGLSLNVVQPLSPSRTRVLFRSFVGDAAKLDQGAGAELHRIEMEDEEIVESAQRGVRSRLYDRGRYSPTREEGPHHFHRLLARFLAVWAALFCLAAIAAPADAQRRGRPQPAERGWPPILVGLHAGSDNLSNASTLGAHVVIPVLPGGQVELGGNADIFFLNDLRERQFNLDGYLYPLSWFGTEAGPYAGGGIGWRNTIFLGDTERSTRSSYSVVAGVRSAVVGPVSLRIEARWIFVEDVEYDSRHLTIGASFPLWGRGSRGPFQPGG
;
A
#
# COMPACT_ATOMS: atom_id res chain seq x y z
N MET A 1 -19.37 -20.92 16.38
CA MET A 1 -18.89 -20.31 15.11
C MET A 1 -20.10 -19.88 14.31
N ARG A 2 -20.25 -18.59 14.04
CA ARG A 2 -21.17 -18.09 13.02
C ARG A 2 -20.32 -17.79 11.78
N PRO A 3 -20.76 -18.15 10.56
CA PRO A 3 -20.06 -17.73 9.36
C PRO A 3 -20.08 -16.20 9.29
N VAL A 4 -18.92 -15.60 9.03
CA VAL A 4 -18.82 -14.17 8.79
C VAL A 4 -19.44 -13.91 7.42
N GLU A 5 -20.51 -13.12 7.37
CA GLU A 5 -21.02 -12.55 6.11
C GLU A 5 -19.97 -11.59 5.57
N GLU A 6 -19.46 -11.87 4.37
CA GLU A 6 -18.60 -10.96 3.63
C GLU A 6 -19.33 -9.63 3.38
N PRO A 7 -18.66 -8.47 3.54
CA PRO A 7 -19.26 -7.19 3.23
C PRO A 7 -19.60 -7.11 1.73
N PRO A 8 -20.64 -6.37 1.33
CA PRO A 8 -21.08 -6.33 -0.07
C PRO A 8 -19.97 -5.76 -0.96
N GLU A 9 -19.58 -6.56 -1.95
CA GLU A 9 -18.62 -6.22 -3.01
C GLU A 9 -19.11 -4.99 -3.79
N ALA A 10 -18.74 -3.79 -3.35
CA ALA A 10 -18.58 -2.68 -4.28
C ALA A 10 -17.37 -3.04 -5.15
N GLU A 11 -17.54 -3.17 -6.48
CA GLU A 11 -16.48 -3.49 -7.44
C GLU A 11 -15.26 -2.56 -7.27
N VAL A 12 -14.31 -2.99 -6.44
CA VAL A 12 -13.00 -2.36 -6.35
C VAL A 12 -12.24 -2.81 -7.59
N THR A 13 -12.22 -1.98 -8.63
CA THR A 13 -11.32 -2.19 -9.77
C THR A 13 -9.89 -1.89 -9.33
N TYR A 14 -9.18 -2.92 -8.86
CA TYR A 14 -7.76 -2.87 -8.58
C TYR A 14 -6.99 -2.72 -9.91
N PRO A 15 -5.99 -1.81 -10.02
CA PRO A 15 -5.15 -1.74 -11.23
C PRO A 15 -4.39 -3.05 -11.51
N PHE A 16 -4.27 -3.92 -10.51
CA PHE A 16 -3.56 -5.21 -10.59
C PHE A 16 -4.41 -6.43 -10.24
N GLY A 17 -5.75 -6.29 -10.24
CA GLY A 17 -6.70 -7.27 -9.69
C GLY A 17 -6.36 -8.73 -9.97
N VAL A 18 -6.37 -9.53 -8.89
CA VAL A 18 -6.20 -10.98 -8.93
C VAL A 18 -7.57 -11.59 -8.65
N ASP A 19 -8.11 -12.34 -9.62
CA ASP A 19 -9.41 -12.99 -9.48
C ASP A 19 -9.40 -13.89 -8.23
N PRO A 20 -10.39 -13.80 -7.32
CA PRO A 20 -10.43 -14.65 -6.13
C PRO A 20 -10.55 -16.14 -6.47
N ASN A 21 -11.07 -16.49 -7.65
CA ASN A 21 -11.05 -17.86 -8.15
C ASN A 21 -9.73 -18.14 -8.89
N ILE A 22 -8.84 -18.91 -8.27
CA ILE A 22 -7.53 -19.28 -8.81
C ILE A 22 -7.61 -19.89 -10.22
N ALA A 23 -8.66 -20.66 -10.54
CA ALA A 23 -8.84 -21.28 -11.86
C ALA A 23 -9.03 -20.25 -12.99
N ARG A 24 -9.47 -19.04 -12.67
CA ARG A 24 -9.64 -17.91 -13.60
C ARG A 24 -8.55 -16.85 -13.47
N ALA A 25 -7.81 -16.88 -12.36
CA ALA A 25 -6.83 -15.86 -12.02
C ALA A 25 -5.59 -15.89 -12.92
N ARG A 26 -4.94 -14.73 -13.01
CA ARG A 26 -3.62 -14.53 -13.61
C ARG A 26 -2.66 -14.06 -12.54
N THR A 27 -1.36 -14.31 -12.75
CA THR A 27 -0.32 -13.71 -11.90
C THR A 27 -0.38 -12.18 -11.97
N LEU A 28 0.32 -11.52 -11.07
CA LEU A 28 0.53 -10.08 -11.16
C LEU A 28 1.23 -9.70 -12.49
N PRO A 29 1.01 -8.47 -13.02
CA PRO A 29 1.73 -8.02 -14.19
C PRO A 29 3.23 -8.00 -13.94
N ALA A 30 3.98 -8.24 -15.01
CA ALA A 30 5.43 -8.11 -15.06
C ALA A 30 5.94 -6.75 -14.54
N GLU A 31 5.14 -5.69 -14.65
CA GLU A 31 5.46 -4.36 -14.12
C GLU A 31 5.76 -4.36 -12.62
N ILE A 32 5.09 -5.20 -11.82
CA ILE A 32 5.32 -5.29 -10.37
C ILE A 32 6.77 -5.63 -10.05
N TYR A 33 7.40 -6.46 -10.88
CA TYR A 33 8.74 -6.98 -10.66
C TYR A 33 9.85 -6.14 -11.32
N ARG A 34 9.53 -5.00 -11.93
CA ARG A 34 10.52 -4.15 -12.62
C ARG A 34 10.33 -2.64 -12.44
N SER A 35 9.18 -2.18 -11.95
CA SER A 35 8.87 -0.75 -11.81
C SER A 35 9.38 -0.19 -10.49
N ALA A 36 10.20 0.87 -10.57
CA ALA A 36 10.65 1.61 -9.39
C ALA A 36 9.48 2.27 -8.64
N ALA A 37 8.50 2.81 -9.35
CA ALA A 37 7.33 3.44 -8.73
C ALA A 37 6.46 2.43 -7.96
N VAL A 38 6.38 1.18 -8.43
CA VAL A 38 5.68 0.11 -7.70
C VAL A 38 6.50 -0.32 -6.49
N PHE A 39 7.82 -0.43 -6.64
CA PHE A 39 8.72 -0.76 -5.54
C PHE A 39 8.64 0.27 -4.41
N ASP A 40 8.68 1.58 -4.71
CA ASP A 40 8.52 2.64 -3.72
C ASP A 40 7.15 2.57 -3.04
N ARG A 41 6.09 2.21 -3.79
CA ARG A 41 4.77 2.00 -3.18
C ARG A 41 4.77 0.79 -2.24
N ALA A 42 5.43 -0.30 -2.60
CA ALA A 42 5.57 -1.46 -1.72
C ALA A 42 6.34 -1.10 -0.44
N ARG A 43 7.41 -0.31 -0.56
CA ARG A 43 8.15 0.22 0.59
C ARG A 43 7.23 0.88 1.61
N GLU A 44 6.42 1.85 1.18
CA GLU A 44 5.56 2.62 2.08
C GLU A 44 4.31 1.84 2.55
N ARG A 45 3.68 1.08 1.65
CA ARG A 45 2.35 0.49 1.94
C ARG A 45 2.41 -0.92 2.49
N ILE A 46 3.53 -1.61 2.30
CA ILE A 46 3.72 -2.99 2.74
C ILE A 46 4.80 -3.02 3.81
N PHE A 47 6.04 -2.63 3.47
CA PHE A 47 7.18 -2.84 4.36
C PHE A 47 7.15 -1.94 5.61
N ALA A 48 6.88 -0.65 5.47
CA ALA A 48 6.75 0.26 6.62
C ALA A 48 5.62 -0.18 7.59
N ARG A 49 4.65 -0.94 7.07
CA ARG A 49 3.48 -1.41 7.82
C ARG A 49 3.58 -2.85 8.30
N SER A 50 4.69 -3.52 8.00
CA SER A 50 4.90 -4.93 8.33
C SER A 50 5.63 -5.10 9.65
N TRP A 51 5.44 -6.25 10.28
CA TRP A 51 6.24 -6.69 11.43
C TRP A 51 7.56 -7.28 10.94
N GLN A 52 8.67 -6.81 11.48
CA GLN A 52 10.02 -7.22 11.09
C GLN A 52 10.83 -7.67 12.31
N PRO A 53 11.65 -8.73 12.20
CA PRO A 53 12.57 -9.10 13.26
C PRO A 53 13.62 -7.98 13.43
N VAL A 54 13.77 -7.49 14.65
CA VAL A 54 14.69 -6.37 14.98
C VAL A 54 15.82 -6.76 15.91
N GLY A 55 15.88 -8.02 16.36
CA GLY A 55 17.00 -8.54 17.14
C GLY A 55 16.63 -9.73 17.99
N GLU A 56 17.63 -10.38 18.56
CA GLU A 56 17.42 -11.51 19.48
C GLU A 56 17.03 -11.03 20.87
N LEU A 57 16.12 -11.75 21.54
CA LEU A 57 15.78 -11.52 22.96
C LEU A 57 17.05 -11.55 23.83
N ALA A 58 18.00 -12.40 23.46
CA ALA A 58 19.25 -12.57 24.18
C ALA A 58 20.18 -11.33 24.13
N SER A 59 20.06 -10.49 23.11
CA SER A 59 20.88 -9.28 22.96
C SER A 59 20.51 -8.20 23.99
N LEU A 60 19.30 -8.27 24.56
CA LEU A 60 18.72 -7.24 25.41
C LEU A 60 18.31 -7.80 26.79
N LYS A 61 19.07 -8.69 27.41
CA LYS A 61 18.70 -9.30 28.71
C LYS A 61 18.87 -8.37 29.92
N ALA A 62 19.92 -7.57 29.94
CA ALA A 62 20.28 -6.76 31.10
C ALA A 62 19.61 -5.37 31.05
N PRO A 63 19.08 -4.86 32.18
CA PRO A 63 18.69 -3.45 32.28
C PRO A 63 19.84 -2.52 31.91
N GLY A 64 19.52 -1.40 31.26
CA GLY A 64 20.51 -0.45 30.75
C GLY A 64 21.12 -0.83 29.40
N ARG A 65 20.85 -2.03 28.87
CA ARG A 65 21.37 -2.45 27.57
C ARG A 65 20.71 -1.64 26.45
N VAL A 66 21.51 -1.22 25.48
CA VAL A 66 21.08 -0.55 24.25
C VAL A 66 21.70 -1.25 23.04
N VAL A 67 20.92 -1.44 21.99
CA VAL A 67 21.33 -2.10 20.73
C VAL A 67 20.76 -1.31 19.56
N PRO A 68 21.57 -0.47 18.87
CA PRO A 68 21.12 0.22 17.66
C PRO A 68 21.02 -0.76 16.49
N LEU A 69 20.07 -0.52 15.59
CA LEU A 69 19.87 -1.30 14.36
C LEU A 69 19.26 -0.43 13.26
N THR A 70 19.28 -0.93 12.03
CA THR A 70 18.54 -0.35 10.90
C THR A 70 17.51 -1.36 10.43
N MET A 71 16.22 -1.02 10.49
CA MET A 71 15.15 -1.89 10.03
C MET A 71 15.13 -1.92 8.50
N LEU A 72 15.17 -3.13 7.92
CA LEU A 72 15.17 -3.37 6.48
C LEU A 72 16.18 -2.46 5.73
N GLU A 73 17.46 -2.59 6.08
CA GLU A 73 18.57 -1.89 5.42
C GLU A 73 18.53 -2.08 3.89
N GLY A 74 18.61 -0.98 3.14
CA GLY A 74 18.46 -0.90 1.69
C GLY A 74 17.02 -0.78 1.20
N CYS A 75 16.02 -0.84 2.08
CA CYS A 75 14.61 -0.60 1.76
C CYS A 75 14.05 0.58 2.55
N LEU A 76 13.78 0.38 3.84
CA LEU A 76 13.24 1.44 4.71
C LEU A 76 14.37 2.31 5.26
N ASP A 77 15.52 1.70 5.55
CA ASP A 77 16.65 2.35 6.19
C ASP A 77 16.28 3.09 7.48
N GLU A 78 15.30 2.57 8.23
CA GLU A 78 14.79 3.22 9.45
C GLU A 78 15.72 2.91 10.63
N PRO A 79 16.41 3.92 11.20
CA PRO A 79 17.32 3.71 12.30
C PRO A 79 16.55 3.61 13.63
N LEU A 80 16.67 2.45 14.28
CA LEU A 80 16.00 2.13 15.54
C LEU A 80 17.04 1.78 16.62
N VAL A 81 16.60 1.80 17.87
CA VAL A 81 17.39 1.33 19.00
C VAL A 81 16.50 0.52 19.95
N LEU A 82 16.94 -0.71 20.24
CA LEU A 82 16.37 -1.50 21.31
C LEU A 82 16.99 -1.07 22.64
N THR A 83 16.17 -0.86 23.66
CA THR A 83 16.60 -0.48 25.00
C THR A 83 15.88 -1.33 26.04
N ARG A 84 16.52 -1.64 27.15
CA ARG A 84 15.83 -2.15 28.35
C ARG A 84 15.99 -1.17 29.49
N ALA A 85 14.89 -0.60 29.95
CA ALA A 85 14.88 0.34 31.06
C ALA A 85 15.14 -0.38 32.41
N GLU A 86 15.36 0.40 33.48
CA GLU A 86 15.64 -0.16 34.82
C GLU A 86 14.44 -0.89 35.44
N ASP A 87 13.22 -0.56 35.01
CA ASP A 87 11.99 -1.29 35.36
C ASP A 87 11.92 -2.69 34.72
N GLY A 88 12.84 -3.00 33.81
CA GLY A 88 12.94 -4.28 33.14
C GLY A 88 12.19 -4.33 31.80
N GLU A 89 11.48 -3.29 31.38
CA GLU A 89 10.69 -3.30 30.15
C GLU A 89 11.57 -3.06 28.90
N PRO A 90 11.41 -3.86 27.82
CA PRO A 90 12.08 -3.61 26.56
C PRO A 90 11.30 -2.59 25.71
N HIS A 91 12.04 -1.71 25.03
CA HIS A 91 11.50 -0.74 24.09
C HIS A 91 12.21 -0.80 22.75
N CYS A 92 11.49 -0.50 21.68
CA CYS A 92 12.04 -0.18 20.37
C CYS A 92 11.74 1.30 20.09
N LEU A 93 12.79 2.11 20.04
CA LEU A 93 12.70 3.56 19.90
C LEU A 93 13.30 3.98 18.57
N SER A 94 12.84 5.10 18.01
CA SER A 94 13.58 5.78 16.94
C SER A 94 14.97 6.15 17.46
N ASN A 95 16.00 5.82 16.69
CA ASN A 95 17.38 6.21 17.01
C ASN A 95 17.72 7.60 16.47
N VAL A 96 16.72 8.44 16.20
CA VAL A 96 16.85 9.77 15.63
C VAL A 96 16.49 10.83 16.66
N CYS A 97 17.43 11.73 16.94
CA CYS A 97 17.21 12.83 17.87
C CYS A 97 16.15 13.79 17.33
N THR A 98 15.07 13.98 18.08
CA THR A 98 13.95 14.89 17.77
C THR A 98 14.32 16.38 17.73
N HIS A 99 15.57 16.76 18.00
CA HIS A 99 16.03 18.13 17.82
C HIS A 99 16.36 18.43 16.34
N ARG A 100 17.33 17.71 15.75
CA ARG A 100 17.85 17.97 14.38
C ARG A 100 18.25 16.71 13.64
N GLY A 101 17.69 15.56 13.98
CA GLY A 101 17.82 14.34 13.19
C GLY A 101 19.12 13.55 13.35
N ALA A 102 20.01 13.91 14.29
CA ALA A 102 21.25 13.15 14.51
C ALA A 102 20.97 11.81 15.21
N LEU A 103 21.74 10.77 14.88
CA LEU A 103 21.66 9.49 15.57
C LEU A 103 21.97 9.66 17.07
N VAL A 104 21.21 8.95 17.91
CA VAL A 104 21.35 9.04 19.37
C VAL A 104 22.35 8.00 19.91
N VAL A 105 22.32 6.79 19.34
CA VAL A 105 23.16 5.64 19.73
C VAL A 105 23.86 5.09 18.49
N GLU A 106 25.18 5.15 18.46
CA GLU A 106 26.00 4.70 17.33
C GLU A 106 26.55 3.28 17.51
N GLY A 107 26.48 2.72 18.72
CA GLY A 107 26.98 1.39 19.02
C GLY A 107 26.31 0.81 20.26
N GLU A 108 26.30 -0.53 20.33
CA GLU A 108 25.72 -1.25 21.46
C GLU A 108 26.46 -0.97 22.79
N GLY A 109 25.80 -1.28 23.90
CA GLY A 109 26.42 -1.28 25.22
C GLY A 109 25.44 -1.01 26.35
N HIS A 110 25.96 -0.63 27.51
CA HIS A 110 25.14 -0.23 28.65
C HIS A 110 25.13 1.29 28.83
N ARG A 111 23.96 1.86 29.09
CA ARG A 111 23.74 3.30 29.25
C ARG A 111 22.72 3.54 30.37
N GLN A 112 22.87 4.65 31.09
CA GLN A 112 21.85 5.14 32.04
C GLN A 112 20.87 6.12 31.38
N SER A 113 21.28 6.76 30.28
CA SER A 113 20.47 7.66 29.47
C SER A 113 21.00 7.69 28.04
N LEU A 114 20.13 8.06 27.10
CA LEU A 114 20.49 8.23 25.70
C LEU A 114 20.86 9.70 25.48
N ARG A 115 22.12 9.99 25.12
CA ARG A 115 22.60 11.36 24.91
C ARG A 115 23.02 11.56 23.47
N CYS A 116 22.31 12.43 22.77
CA CYS A 116 22.67 12.82 21.42
C CYS A 116 24.02 13.55 21.43
N ARG A 117 24.96 13.10 20.59
CA ARG A 117 26.31 13.68 20.50
C ARG A 117 26.33 15.06 19.84
N TYR A 118 25.27 15.47 19.16
CA TYR A 118 25.25 16.72 18.41
C TYR A 118 25.17 17.94 19.34
N HIS A 119 24.13 18.02 20.18
CA HIS A 119 23.90 19.17 21.08
C HIS A 119 23.58 18.75 22.51
N GLY A 120 23.80 17.48 22.88
CA GLY A 120 23.63 17.03 24.25
C GLY A 120 22.18 16.83 24.71
N ARG A 121 21.18 16.82 23.81
CA ARG A 121 19.81 16.40 24.15
C ARG A 121 19.85 15.00 24.78
N ARG A 122 19.19 14.84 25.92
CA ARG A 122 19.16 13.58 26.68
C ARG A 122 17.75 13.03 26.78
N PHE A 123 17.65 11.71 26.64
CA PHE A 123 16.43 10.93 26.78
C PHE A 123 16.64 9.81 27.81
N GLY A 124 15.56 9.37 28.43
CA GLY A 124 15.54 8.11 29.18
C GLY A 124 15.65 6.91 28.24
N LEU A 125 15.86 5.72 28.81
CA LEU A 125 15.80 4.46 28.05
C LEU A 125 14.37 4.11 27.62
N ASP A 126 13.37 4.79 28.18
CA ASP A 126 11.96 4.77 27.77
C ASP A 126 11.66 5.72 26.60
N GLY A 127 12.67 6.46 26.11
CA GLY A 127 12.54 7.43 25.03
C GLY A 127 12.11 8.83 25.45
N ARG A 128 11.68 9.02 26.70
CA ARG A 128 11.20 10.34 27.17
C ARG A 128 12.33 11.36 27.24
N MET A 129 12.11 12.55 26.70
CA MET A 129 13.05 13.67 26.75
C MET A 129 13.23 14.11 28.20
N ARG A 130 14.50 14.18 28.63
CA ARG A 130 14.87 14.52 30.02
C ARG A 130 15.53 15.87 30.14
N PHE A 131 16.31 16.26 29.13
CA PHE A 131 17.08 17.49 29.18
C PHE A 131 17.52 17.95 27.79
N MET A 132 17.48 19.26 27.57
CA MET A 132 18.08 19.94 26.44
C MET A 132 18.81 21.19 26.96
N PRO A 133 20.09 21.40 26.63
CA PRO A 133 20.79 22.64 26.99
C PRO A 133 20.14 23.87 26.34
N GLU A 134 20.09 24.98 27.07
CA GLU A 134 19.73 26.32 26.55
C GLU A 134 18.33 26.41 25.93
N PHE A 135 17.36 25.70 26.51
CA PHE A 135 15.96 25.66 26.06
C PHE A 135 14.99 26.30 27.08
N GLU A 136 15.49 27.05 28.07
CA GLU A 136 14.68 27.68 29.12
C GLU A 136 13.67 28.70 28.59
N GLU A 137 14.00 29.37 27.48
CA GLU A 137 13.13 30.36 26.81
C GLU A 137 12.24 29.74 25.73
N ALA A 138 12.38 28.44 25.44
CA ALA A 138 11.57 27.77 24.42
C ALA A 138 10.14 27.57 24.91
N GLU A 139 9.18 28.28 24.30
CA GLU A 139 7.76 28.15 24.64
C GLU A 139 7.22 26.77 24.28
N GLY A 140 6.45 26.17 25.19
CA GLY A 140 5.84 24.85 24.98
C GLY A 140 6.81 23.67 25.05
N PHE A 141 8.01 23.86 25.63
CA PHE A 141 9.04 22.83 25.74
C PHE A 141 9.31 22.41 27.21
N PRO A 142 9.52 21.10 27.47
CA PRO A 142 9.24 19.98 26.59
C PRO A 142 7.76 19.73 26.32
N SER A 143 7.50 19.11 25.18
CA SER A 143 6.22 18.48 24.85
C SER A 143 6.41 16.98 24.58
N PRO A 144 5.32 16.18 24.52
CA PRO A 144 5.41 14.79 24.08
C PRO A 144 6.01 14.61 22.67
N ALA A 145 5.97 15.63 21.82
CA ALA A 145 6.60 15.58 20.49
C ALA A 145 8.14 15.66 20.54
N ASP A 146 8.70 16.02 21.70
CA ASP A 146 10.14 16.04 21.93
C ASP A 146 10.69 14.69 22.39
N ASP A 147 9.85 13.75 22.80
CA ASP A 147 10.25 12.39 23.13
C ASP A 147 10.69 11.62 21.88
N LEU A 148 11.54 10.60 22.03
CA LEU A 148 11.83 9.69 20.93
C LEU A 148 10.55 8.90 20.59
N PRO A 149 10.11 8.88 19.31
CA PRO A 149 9.02 8.02 18.88
C PRO A 149 9.29 6.55 19.24
N ARG A 150 8.26 5.84 19.68
CA ARG A 150 8.33 4.42 20.04
C ARG A 150 7.63 3.57 18.98
N ALA A 151 8.32 2.57 18.47
CA ALA A 151 7.73 1.51 17.66
C ALA A 151 7.11 0.44 18.59
N PRO A 152 5.95 -0.13 18.24
CA PRO A 152 5.45 -1.35 18.87
C PRO A 152 6.51 -2.45 18.87
N LEU A 153 6.67 -3.14 19.99
CA LEU A 153 7.61 -4.24 20.16
C LEU A 153 6.84 -5.47 20.64
N ARG A 154 7.15 -6.62 20.05
CA ARG A 154 6.61 -7.94 20.40
C ARG A 154 7.73 -8.96 20.50
N GLU A 155 7.50 -10.00 21.28
CA GLU A 155 8.42 -11.11 21.45
C GLU A 155 7.77 -12.35 20.85
N TRP A 156 8.51 -13.09 20.02
CA TRP A 156 8.11 -14.42 19.59
C TRP A 156 9.35 -15.29 19.35
N GLY A 157 9.31 -16.53 19.85
CA GLY A 157 10.46 -17.42 19.81
C GLY A 157 11.69 -16.75 20.45
N PRO A 158 12.87 -16.78 19.79
CA PRO A 158 14.09 -16.14 20.29
C PRO A 158 14.24 -14.66 19.86
N LEU A 159 13.20 -14.03 19.30
CA LEU A 159 13.30 -12.75 18.59
C LEU A 159 12.35 -11.66 19.11
N PHE A 160 12.80 -10.42 18.95
CA PHE A 160 11.97 -9.22 18.97
C PHE A 160 11.46 -8.89 17.57
N PHE A 161 10.20 -8.48 17.49
CA PHE A 161 9.56 -7.95 16.28
C PHE A 161 9.05 -6.53 16.51
N ALA A 162 9.22 -5.67 15.51
CA ALA A 162 8.70 -4.31 15.53
C ALA A 162 8.10 -3.90 14.17
N SER A 163 7.28 -2.86 14.18
CA SER A 163 6.71 -2.24 12.98
C SER A 163 6.70 -0.71 13.13
N ILE A 164 6.83 0.03 12.04
CA ILE A 164 6.76 1.50 12.07
C ILE A 164 5.29 1.95 12.17
N ASP A 165 4.43 1.41 11.31
CA ASP A 165 2.99 1.68 11.25
C ASP A 165 2.20 0.37 11.03
N PRO A 166 2.02 -0.48 12.06
CA PRO A 166 1.52 -1.84 11.88
C PRO A 166 0.18 -1.87 11.13
N GLY A 167 0.18 -2.55 9.96
CA GLY A 167 -0.97 -2.67 9.08
C GLY A 167 -1.96 -3.77 9.49
N TRP A 168 -1.54 -4.67 10.38
CA TRP A 168 -2.32 -5.78 10.91
C TRP A 168 -1.85 -6.15 12.33
N PRO A 169 -2.70 -6.78 13.16
CA PRO A 169 -2.33 -7.19 14.52
C PRO A 169 -1.23 -8.26 14.50
N PHE A 170 -0.28 -8.17 15.45
CA PHE A 170 0.80 -9.15 15.56
C PHE A 170 0.26 -10.54 15.95
N GLU A 171 -0.71 -10.54 16.87
CA GLU A 171 -1.28 -11.74 17.46
C GLU A 171 -2.03 -12.56 16.41
N GLU A 172 -2.75 -11.92 15.48
CA GLU A 172 -3.41 -12.61 14.35
C GLU A 172 -2.41 -13.13 13.32
N TRP A 173 -1.30 -12.41 13.13
CA TRP A 173 -0.25 -12.75 12.16
C TRP A 173 0.57 -13.97 12.57
N ILE A 174 0.86 -14.11 13.86
CA ILE A 174 1.70 -15.18 14.40
C ILE A 174 0.93 -16.42 14.88
N ALA A 175 -0.36 -16.27 15.23
CA ALA A 175 -1.17 -17.35 15.81
C ALA A 175 -1.13 -18.69 15.03
N PRO A 176 -1.19 -18.73 13.67
CA PRO A 176 -1.10 -19.99 12.94
C PRO A 176 0.23 -20.74 13.13
N VAL A 177 1.30 -20.00 13.42
CA VAL A 177 2.63 -20.55 13.72
C VAL A 177 2.65 -21.11 15.14
N GLU A 178 2.16 -20.33 16.11
CA GLU A 178 2.10 -20.74 17.53
C GLU A 178 1.26 -22.02 17.70
N GLU A 179 0.09 -22.08 17.05
CA GLU A 179 -0.82 -23.23 17.11
C GLU A 179 -0.13 -24.55 16.72
N ARG A 180 0.78 -24.52 15.73
CA ARG A 180 1.51 -25.71 15.28
C ARG A 180 2.84 -25.94 15.99
N THR A 181 3.46 -24.90 16.55
CA THR A 181 4.89 -24.98 16.92
C THR A 181 5.19 -24.71 18.38
N ASP A 182 4.22 -24.26 19.18
CA ASP A 182 4.45 -23.93 20.60
C ASP A 182 4.99 -25.11 21.42
N TRP A 183 4.55 -26.33 21.11
CA TRP A 183 5.00 -27.54 21.79
C TRP A 183 6.50 -27.84 21.57
N LEU A 184 7.09 -27.31 20.48
CA LEU A 184 8.53 -27.36 20.20
C LEU A 184 9.33 -26.40 21.08
N ARG A 185 8.67 -25.45 21.75
CA ARG A 185 9.25 -24.40 22.58
C ARG A 185 10.28 -23.54 21.82
N PRO A 186 9.88 -22.84 20.73
CA PRO A 186 10.82 -22.06 19.91
C PRO A 186 11.62 -21.00 20.68
N HIS A 187 11.08 -20.49 21.80
CA HIS A 187 11.77 -19.57 22.72
C HIS A 187 13.07 -20.13 23.33
N ARG A 188 13.31 -21.44 23.23
CA ARG A 188 14.54 -22.10 23.71
C ARG A 188 15.56 -22.33 22.60
N PHE A 189 15.21 -22.10 21.34
CA PHE A 189 16.13 -22.33 20.25
C PHE A 189 17.26 -21.30 20.29
N ILE A 190 18.46 -21.73 19.89
CA ILE A 190 19.67 -20.92 19.98
C ILE A 190 20.17 -20.66 18.58
N LEU A 191 20.46 -19.39 18.26
CA LEU A 191 21.06 -19.03 16.98
C LEU A 191 22.41 -19.74 16.82
N ASP A 192 22.59 -20.37 15.67
CA ASP A 192 23.88 -20.88 15.20
C ASP A 192 24.39 -19.98 14.04
N PRO A 193 25.33 -19.06 14.33
CA PRO A 193 25.90 -18.18 13.32
C PRO A 193 26.68 -18.94 12.24
N THR A 194 27.20 -20.13 12.54
CA THR A 194 28.00 -20.92 11.58
C THR A 194 27.15 -21.55 10.47
N ARG A 195 25.84 -21.65 10.72
CA ARG A 195 24.82 -22.12 9.77
C ARG A 195 23.87 -21.01 9.33
N SER A 196 24.28 -19.77 9.55
CA SER A 196 23.55 -18.58 9.12
C SER A 196 24.30 -17.95 7.95
N SER A 197 23.58 -17.41 6.98
CA SER A 197 24.17 -16.84 5.77
C SER A 197 23.27 -15.75 5.19
N ASP A 198 23.86 -14.86 4.41
CA ASP A 198 23.13 -13.82 3.69
C ASP A 198 23.39 -14.04 2.20
N TYR A 199 22.31 -14.14 1.42
CA TYR A 199 22.37 -14.34 -0.02
C TYR A 199 21.92 -13.07 -0.74
N LEU A 200 22.64 -12.69 -1.80
CA LEU A 200 22.27 -11.56 -2.65
C LEU A 200 21.76 -12.11 -3.97
N ILE A 201 20.50 -11.82 -4.27
CA ILE A 201 19.79 -12.35 -5.43
C ILE A 201 19.48 -11.19 -6.37
N GLU A 202 19.84 -11.31 -7.65
CA GLU A 202 19.57 -10.29 -8.68
C GLU A 202 18.13 -10.41 -9.21
N ALA A 203 17.18 -10.39 -8.27
CA ALA A 203 15.75 -10.45 -8.52
C ALA A 203 14.94 -9.59 -7.55
N ASN A 204 13.72 -9.26 -7.98
CA ASN A 204 12.71 -8.61 -7.18
C ASN A 204 12.30 -9.53 -6.02
N TRP A 205 12.13 -8.96 -4.83
CA TRP A 205 11.79 -9.69 -3.62
C TRP A 205 10.53 -10.55 -3.75
N ALA A 206 9.53 -10.08 -4.51
CA ALA A 206 8.27 -10.79 -4.68
C ALA A 206 8.44 -12.06 -5.52
N LEU A 207 9.40 -12.11 -6.46
CA LEU A 207 9.69 -13.33 -7.23
C LEU A 207 10.31 -14.41 -6.36
N TYR A 208 11.15 -14.02 -5.39
CA TYR A 208 11.70 -14.98 -4.43
C TYR A 208 10.61 -15.52 -3.50
N CYS A 209 9.68 -14.66 -3.04
CA CYS A 209 8.50 -15.13 -2.33
C CYS A 209 7.63 -16.06 -3.18
N ASP A 210 7.38 -15.73 -4.45
CA ASP A 210 6.60 -16.56 -5.38
C ASP A 210 7.16 -17.97 -5.47
N ASN A 211 8.49 -18.09 -5.60
CA ASN A 211 9.19 -19.38 -5.67
C ASN A 211 9.01 -20.20 -4.40
N PHE A 212 9.14 -19.59 -3.21
CA PHE A 212 8.98 -20.30 -1.95
C PHE A 212 7.56 -20.81 -1.70
N LEU A 213 6.54 -20.11 -2.21
CA LEU A 213 5.14 -20.28 -1.83
C LEU A 213 4.45 -21.51 -2.42
N GLU A 214 5.16 -22.31 -3.23
CA GLU A 214 4.63 -23.50 -3.86
C GLU A 214 5.64 -24.65 -3.87
N GLY A 215 5.13 -25.89 -3.82
CA GLY A 215 5.94 -27.09 -3.96
C GLY A 215 6.01 -27.65 -5.40
N PHE A 216 5.37 -27.00 -6.35
CA PHE A 216 5.26 -27.44 -7.75
C PHE A 216 6.60 -27.55 -8.48
N HIS A 217 7.56 -26.67 -8.18
CA HIS A 217 8.90 -26.75 -8.76
C HIS A 217 9.77 -27.87 -8.14
N LEU A 218 9.43 -28.39 -6.94
CA LEU A 218 10.26 -29.35 -6.20
C LEU A 218 10.71 -30.56 -7.05
N PRO A 219 9.83 -31.24 -7.84
CA PRO A 219 10.26 -32.40 -8.62
C PRO A 219 11.22 -32.06 -9.78
N TYR A 220 11.21 -30.80 -10.23
CA TYR A 220 11.94 -30.35 -11.41
C TYR A 220 13.25 -29.65 -11.07
N VAL A 221 13.28 -28.90 -9.97
CA VAL A 221 14.43 -28.10 -9.52
C VAL A 221 15.17 -28.83 -8.39
N HIS A 222 14.46 -29.29 -7.37
CA HIS A 222 15.05 -29.96 -6.19
C HIS A 222 14.95 -31.49 -6.23
N GLY A 223 14.79 -32.08 -7.41
CA GLY A 223 14.63 -33.52 -7.55
C GLY A 223 15.78 -34.32 -6.93
N ALA A 224 17.01 -33.78 -6.97
CA ALA A 224 18.20 -34.42 -6.41
C ALA A 224 18.51 -34.03 -4.95
N SER A 225 17.97 -32.92 -4.44
CA SER A 225 18.27 -32.37 -3.10
C SER A 225 17.17 -32.66 -2.08
N LEU A 226 15.90 -32.64 -2.52
CA LEU A 226 14.72 -32.82 -1.68
C LEU A 226 13.76 -33.93 -2.15
N GLY A 227 13.86 -34.32 -3.43
CA GLY A 227 12.95 -35.27 -4.06
C GLY A 227 12.84 -36.63 -3.36
N ASP A 228 13.91 -37.09 -2.69
CA ASP A 228 13.91 -38.37 -1.96
C ASP A 228 13.51 -38.26 -0.48
N LYS A 229 13.34 -37.05 0.05
CA LYS A 229 13.06 -36.80 1.47
C LYS A 229 11.59 -36.51 1.75
N ILE A 230 10.91 -35.85 0.80
CA ILE A 230 9.52 -35.42 0.93
C ILE A 230 8.60 -36.26 0.03
N ASP A 231 7.43 -36.60 0.56
CA ASP A 231 6.34 -37.14 -0.25
C ASP A 231 5.55 -36.00 -0.90
N TYR A 232 5.80 -35.79 -2.18
CA TYR A 232 5.14 -34.77 -2.98
C TYR A 232 3.62 -34.97 -3.09
N ALA A 233 3.12 -36.21 -2.97
CA ALA A 233 1.69 -36.49 -2.99
C ALA A 233 0.99 -36.06 -1.69
N GLY A 234 1.71 -36.11 -0.56
CA GLY A 234 1.23 -35.66 0.76
C GLY A 234 1.39 -34.16 1.00
N TYR A 235 2.11 -33.44 0.12
CA TYR A 235 2.36 -32.02 0.26
C TYR A 235 1.07 -31.20 0.09
N ARG A 236 0.76 -30.36 1.08
CA ARG A 236 -0.46 -29.53 1.09
C ARG A 236 -0.18 -28.12 1.59
N THR A 237 -1.03 -27.18 1.17
CA THR A 237 -0.98 -25.78 1.56
C THR A 237 -2.24 -25.40 2.31
N GLU A 238 -2.09 -24.64 3.39
CA GLU A 238 -3.21 -24.05 4.13
C GLU A 238 -3.04 -22.52 4.19
N LEU A 239 -4.14 -21.80 3.98
CA LEU A 239 -4.16 -20.34 3.89
C LEU A 239 -4.80 -19.72 5.14
N PHE A 240 -4.18 -18.64 5.62
CA PHE A 240 -4.68 -17.77 6.69
C PHE A 240 -4.68 -16.31 6.20
N ASP A 241 -5.25 -15.38 6.96
CA ASP A 241 -5.41 -13.98 6.50
C ASP A 241 -4.10 -13.27 6.12
N TRP A 242 -3.01 -13.58 6.82
CA TRP A 242 -1.71 -12.91 6.66
C TRP A 242 -0.54 -13.89 6.51
N CYS A 243 -0.85 -15.17 6.39
CA CYS A 243 0.12 -16.26 6.46
C CYS A 243 -0.37 -17.44 5.62
N ASN A 244 0.55 -18.28 5.16
CA ASN A 244 0.20 -19.64 4.75
C ASN A 244 1.26 -20.61 5.26
N VAL A 245 0.87 -21.88 5.36
CA VAL A 245 1.79 -22.96 5.70
C VAL A 245 1.72 -24.02 4.63
N GLN A 246 2.88 -24.47 4.20
CA GLN A 246 3.01 -25.68 3.43
C GLN A 246 3.51 -26.80 4.34
N VAL A 247 2.83 -27.94 4.32
CA VAL A 247 3.16 -29.07 5.18
C VAL A 247 3.77 -30.17 4.32
N GLY A 248 5.05 -30.42 4.55
CA GLY A 248 5.79 -31.47 3.89
C GLY A 248 5.67 -32.78 4.66
N THR A 249 5.12 -33.82 4.02
CA THR A 249 5.10 -35.17 4.60
C THR A 249 6.44 -35.86 4.38
N ALA A 250 6.99 -36.48 5.43
CA ALA A 250 8.22 -37.25 5.35
C ALA A 250 7.97 -38.60 4.65
N ARG A 251 8.91 -39.01 3.78
CA ARG A 251 8.94 -40.39 3.30
C ARG A 251 9.28 -41.37 4.42
N ARG A 252 9.04 -42.66 4.17
CA ARG A 252 9.35 -43.73 5.11
C ARG A 252 10.83 -43.68 5.49
N ASP A 253 11.13 -43.80 6.79
CA ASP A 253 12.47 -43.80 7.40
C ASP A 253 13.21 -42.45 7.44
N GLU A 254 12.62 -41.35 6.93
CA GLU A 254 13.16 -39.99 7.10
C GLU A 254 12.81 -39.40 8.48
N PRO A 255 13.66 -38.53 9.06
CA PRO A 255 13.31 -37.76 10.25
C PRO A 255 12.04 -36.95 10.04
N ALA A 256 11.15 -37.02 11.02
CA ALA A 256 9.88 -36.31 11.01
C ALA A 256 9.54 -35.85 12.43
N PHE A 257 8.72 -34.82 12.52
CA PHE A 257 7.95 -34.55 13.72
C PHE A 257 6.88 -35.63 13.91
N ASP A 258 6.55 -35.87 15.18
CA ASP A 258 5.43 -36.70 15.61
C ASP A 258 4.54 -35.80 16.47
N PRO A 259 3.59 -35.06 15.86
CA PRO A 259 2.83 -34.04 16.57
C PRO A 259 1.97 -34.65 17.69
N PRO A 260 1.85 -33.97 18.85
CA PRO A 260 1.16 -34.51 20.02
C PRO A 260 -0.35 -34.62 19.80
N VAL A 261 -1.01 -35.37 20.69
CA VAL A 261 -2.48 -35.48 20.70
C VAL A 261 -3.13 -34.11 20.82
N GLY A 262 -4.13 -33.84 19.97
CA GLY A 262 -4.83 -32.57 19.86
C GLY A 262 -4.18 -31.55 18.92
N HIS A 263 -3.05 -31.88 18.29
CA HIS A 263 -2.39 -31.05 17.29
C HIS A 263 -3.15 -31.09 15.94
N PRO A 264 -3.16 -29.99 15.13
CA PRO A 264 -3.81 -29.98 13.81
C PRO A 264 -3.35 -31.12 12.88
N ASP A 265 -2.06 -31.44 12.96
CA ASP A 265 -1.39 -32.50 12.18
C ASP A 265 -1.16 -33.81 13.00
N GLU A 266 -1.98 -34.08 14.02
CA GLU A 266 -1.87 -35.32 14.83
C GLU A 266 -1.87 -36.58 13.95
N GLY A 267 -0.91 -37.48 14.20
CA GLY A 267 -0.80 -38.75 13.48
C GLY A 267 -0.13 -38.66 12.10
N GLU A 268 0.25 -37.46 11.65
CA GLU A 268 1.04 -37.26 10.43
C GLU A 268 2.55 -37.31 10.69
N ARG A 269 3.31 -37.88 9.76
CA ARG A 269 4.79 -37.80 9.76
C ARG A 269 5.23 -36.53 9.05
N VAL A 270 5.32 -35.42 9.77
CA VAL A 270 5.66 -34.13 9.17
C VAL A 270 7.18 -33.99 9.04
N ALA A 271 7.70 -33.90 7.82
CA ALA A 271 9.11 -33.58 7.56
C ALA A 271 9.44 -32.13 7.92
N ALA A 272 8.54 -31.22 7.56
CA ALA A 272 8.72 -29.79 7.79
C ALA A 272 7.39 -29.03 7.69
N TRP A 273 7.34 -27.91 8.43
CA TRP A 273 6.35 -26.85 8.21
C TRP A 273 7.05 -25.64 7.60
N TYR A 274 6.61 -25.24 6.41
CA TYR A 274 7.12 -24.08 5.69
C TYR A 274 6.10 -22.95 5.80
N PHE A 275 6.22 -22.13 6.84
CA PHE A 275 5.37 -20.96 6.99
C PHE A 275 5.92 -19.82 6.15
N TRP A 276 5.03 -19.13 5.44
CA TRP A 276 5.29 -17.80 4.93
C TRP A 276 4.38 -16.80 5.63
N LEU A 277 4.98 -15.74 6.17
CA LEU A 277 4.30 -14.66 6.84
C LEU A 277 4.45 -13.40 6.00
N PHE A 278 3.31 -12.80 5.65
CA PHE A 278 3.30 -11.61 4.80
C PHE A 278 4.07 -10.47 5.50
N PRO A 279 4.92 -9.73 4.77
CA PRO A 279 5.17 -9.86 3.32
C PRO A 279 6.34 -10.76 2.93
N ASN A 280 7.30 -11.01 3.83
CA ASN A 280 8.66 -11.34 3.42
C ASN A 280 9.41 -12.26 4.39
N ILE A 281 8.71 -12.98 5.27
CA ILE A 281 9.31 -13.82 6.29
C ILE A 281 8.92 -15.27 6.04
N MET A 282 9.89 -16.18 6.09
CA MET A 282 9.66 -17.61 6.08
C MET A 282 10.15 -18.22 7.40
N LEU A 283 9.34 -19.07 8.00
CA LEU A 283 9.68 -19.85 9.19
C LEU A 283 9.61 -21.33 8.82
N ASN A 284 10.78 -21.92 8.59
CA ASN A 284 10.90 -23.32 8.18
C ASN A 284 11.27 -24.17 9.39
N PHE A 285 10.31 -24.93 9.90
CA PHE A 285 10.52 -25.82 11.03
C PHE A 285 10.92 -27.20 10.55
N TYR A 286 12.03 -27.71 11.07
CA TYR A 286 12.56 -29.05 10.85
C TYR A 286 12.79 -29.74 12.19
N PRO A 287 12.93 -31.08 12.23
CA PRO A 287 13.14 -31.81 13.49
C PRO A 287 14.34 -31.32 14.33
N TRP A 288 15.31 -30.62 13.73
CA TRP A 288 16.45 -30.03 14.42
C TRP A 288 16.20 -28.61 14.98
N GLY A 289 15.19 -27.88 14.50
CA GLY A 289 14.96 -26.48 14.87
C GLY A 289 14.25 -25.65 13.80
N LEU A 290 14.62 -24.38 13.70
CA LEU A 290 13.99 -23.37 12.84
C LEU A 290 15.04 -22.74 11.91
N SER A 291 14.78 -22.72 10.60
CA SER A 291 15.43 -21.80 9.67
C SER A 291 14.51 -20.62 9.42
N LEU A 292 14.90 -19.44 9.92
CA LEU A 292 14.26 -18.17 9.62
C LEU A 292 14.89 -17.60 8.34
N ASN A 293 14.05 -17.29 7.35
CA ASN A 293 14.47 -16.56 6.16
C ASN A 293 13.77 -15.20 6.13
N VAL A 294 14.52 -14.11 5.94
CA VAL A 294 13.97 -12.76 5.80
C VAL A 294 14.37 -12.19 4.45
N VAL A 295 13.39 -11.96 3.58
CA VAL A 295 13.58 -11.43 2.23
C VAL A 295 13.61 -9.89 2.31
N GLN A 296 14.81 -9.32 2.27
CA GLN A 296 15.04 -7.88 2.35
C GLN A 296 15.18 -7.27 0.95
N PRO A 297 14.18 -6.52 0.46
CA PRO A 297 14.32 -5.83 -0.82
C PRO A 297 15.46 -4.79 -0.76
N LEU A 298 16.25 -4.68 -1.83
CA LEU A 298 17.30 -3.65 -1.97
C LEU A 298 17.04 -2.70 -3.14
N SER A 299 16.38 -3.21 -4.18
CA SER A 299 15.97 -2.44 -5.34
C SER A 299 14.85 -3.18 -6.10
N PRO A 300 14.26 -2.58 -7.16
CA PRO A 300 13.23 -3.25 -7.96
C PRO A 300 13.65 -4.60 -8.57
N SER A 301 14.94 -4.89 -8.66
CA SER A 301 15.45 -6.16 -9.17
C SER A 301 16.65 -6.69 -8.38
N ARG A 302 16.72 -6.39 -7.07
CA ARG A 302 17.77 -6.91 -6.20
C ARG A 302 17.26 -7.09 -4.78
N THR A 303 17.64 -8.20 -4.17
CA THR A 303 17.14 -8.62 -2.85
C THR A 303 18.25 -9.28 -2.06
N ARG A 304 18.25 -9.10 -0.74
CA ARG A 304 19.08 -9.84 0.20
C ARG A 304 18.18 -10.82 0.96
N VAL A 305 18.56 -12.08 1.07
CA VAL A 305 17.84 -13.06 1.89
C VAL A 305 18.70 -13.44 3.09
N LEU A 306 18.21 -13.13 4.29
CA LEU A 306 18.88 -13.47 5.54
C LEU A 306 18.43 -14.86 5.99
N PHE A 307 19.34 -15.83 6.05
CA PHE A 307 19.12 -17.15 6.63
C PHE A 307 19.67 -17.20 8.05
N ARG A 308 18.83 -17.50 9.03
CA ARG A 308 19.20 -17.62 10.44
C ARG A 308 18.74 -18.97 10.97
N SER A 309 19.70 -19.81 11.36
CA SER A 309 19.45 -21.14 11.89
C SER A 309 19.35 -21.11 13.41
N PHE A 310 18.17 -21.39 13.97
CA PHE A 310 17.93 -21.51 15.40
C PHE A 310 17.76 -22.98 15.78
N VAL A 311 18.73 -23.51 16.52
CA VAL A 311 18.84 -24.95 16.82
C VAL A 311 18.07 -25.28 18.09
N GLY A 312 17.19 -26.29 18.01
CA GLY A 312 16.49 -26.89 19.14
C GLY A 312 17.01 -28.28 19.51
N ASP A 313 17.43 -29.07 18.53
CA ASP A 313 17.98 -30.42 18.70
C ASP A 313 19.17 -30.62 17.75
N ALA A 314 20.38 -30.42 18.29
CA ALA A 314 21.62 -30.50 17.53
C ALA A 314 21.90 -31.90 16.96
N ALA A 315 21.32 -32.97 17.54
CA ALA A 315 21.56 -34.33 17.07
C ALA A 315 20.94 -34.62 15.69
N LYS A 316 20.03 -33.76 15.21
CA LYS A 316 19.27 -33.95 13.97
C LYS A 316 19.65 -32.97 12.85
N LEU A 317 20.63 -32.09 13.06
CA LEU A 317 20.96 -30.97 12.15
C LEU A 317 21.30 -31.41 10.72
N ASP A 318 21.98 -32.53 10.55
CA ASP A 318 22.47 -33.03 9.26
C ASP A 318 21.59 -34.14 8.67
N GLN A 319 20.31 -34.17 9.06
CA GLN A 319 19.39 -35.24 8.68
C GLN A 319 18.09 -34.68 8.10
N GLY A 320 17.47 -35.43 7.19
CA GLY A 320 16.16 -35.10 6.62
C GLY A 320 16.14 -33.88 5.70
N ALA A 321 14.95 -33.32 5.52
CA ALA A 321 14.65 -32.23 4.58
C ALA A 321 15.51 -30.96 4.83
N GLY A 322 15.88 -30.70 6.07
CA GLY A 322 16.63 -29.49 6.45
C GLY A 322 18.16 -29.61 6.44
N ALA A 323 18.74 -30.69 5.91
CA ALA A 323 20.19 -30.91 5.95
C ALA A 323 20.99 -30.10 4.90
N GLU A 324 20.41 -29.85 3.72
CA GLU A 324 21.10 -29.31 2.53
C GLU A 324 20.60 -27.91 2.16
N LEU A 325 20.26 -27.07 3.16
CA LEU A 325 19.61 -25.77 2.93
C LEU A 325 20.40 -24.86 1.99
N HIS A 326 21.73 -24.83 2.10
CA HIS A 326 22.56 -24.02 1.21
C HIS A 326 22.43 -24.44 -0.25
N ARG A 327 22.43 -25.74 -0.53
CA ARG A 327 22.30 -26.25 -1.90
C ARG A 327 20.93 -25.92 -2.49
N ILE A 328 19.88 -26.10 -1.69
CA ILE A 328 18.50 -25.75 -2.08
C ILE A 328 18.41 -24.26 -2.43
N GLU A 329 18.99 -23.40 -1.60
CA GLU A 329 19.01 -21.95 -1.85
C GLU A 329 19.73 -21.59 -3.16
N MET A 330 20.87 -22.21 -3.46
CA MET A 330 21.58 -21.95 -4.72
C MET A 330 20.75 -22.40 -5.95
N GLU A 331 19.99 -23.50 -5.82
CA GLU A 331 19.07 -23.98 -6.87
C GLU A 331 17.90 -23.00 -7.07
N ASP A 332 17.35 -22.45 -5.99
CA ASP A 332 16.29 -21.43 -6.00
C ASP A 332 16.77 -20.10 -6.61
N GLU A 333 17.96 -19.63 -6.22
CA GLU A 333 18.58 -18.42 -6.73
C GLU A 333 18.64 -18.42 -8.26
N GLU A 334 19.13 -19.52 -8.86
CA GLU A 334 19.27 -19.64 -10.32
C GLU A 334 17.93 -19.47 -11.05
N ILE A 335 16.87 -20.09 -10.53
CA ILE A 335 15.53 -20.05 -11.13
C ILE A 335 14.90 -18.67 -10.95
N VAL A 336 14.98 -18.08 -9.76
CA VAL A 336 14.41 -16.76 -9.46
C VAL A 336 15.08 -15.66 -10.29
N GLU A 337 16.39 -15.69 -10.45
CA GLU A 337 17.10 -14.75 -11.33
C GLU A 337 16.74 -14.95 -12.81
N SER A 338 16.53 -16.20 -13.22
CA SER A 338 16.02 -16.51 -14.56
C SER A 338 14.63 -15.92 -14.79
N ALA A 339 13.72 -16.06 -13.82
CA ALA A 339 12.40 -15.44 -13.84
C ALA A 339 12.50 -13.92 -13.91
N GLN A 340 13.40 -13.28 -13.16
CA GLN A 340 13.64 -11.84 -13.22
C GLN A 340 14.10 -11.37 -14.61
N ARG A 341 14.94 -12.15 -15.30
CA ARG A 341 15.30 -11.87 -16.71
C ARG A 341 14.06 -12.02 -17.62
N GLY A 342 13.24 -13.03 -17.38
CA GLY A 342 12.01 -13.31 -18.11
C GLY A 342 10.97 -12.18 -18.04
N VAL A 343 10.66 -11.69 -16.83
CA VAL A 343 9.65 -10.62 -16.63
C VAL A 343 10.05 -9.28 -17.24
N ARG A 344 11.30 -9.10 -17.66
CA ARG A 344 11.74 -7.92 -18.42
C ARG A 344 11.33 -7.98 -19.89
N SER A 345 10.94 -9.15 -20.41
CA SER A 345 10.49 -9.31 -21.79
C SER A 345 9.33 -8.37 -22.11
N ARG A 346 9.36 -7.77 -23.30
CA ARG A 346 8.24 -6.97 -23.81
C ARG A 346 7.05 -7.83 -24.26
N LEU A 347 7.27 -9.14 -24.42
CA LEU A 347 6.28 -10.11 -24.88
C LEU A 347 5.63 -10.87 -23.73
N TYR A 348 6.09 -10.68 -22.50
CA TYR A 348 5.52 -11.27 -21.31
C TYR A 348 4.80 -10.21 -20.48
N ASP A 349 3.60 -10.54 -20.00
CA ASP A 349 2.85 -9.69 -19.08
C ASP A 349 2.45 -10.49 -17.83
N ARG A 350 1.68 -11.57 -18.00
CA ARG A 350 1.16 -12.39 -16.89
C ARG A 350 1.10 -13.88 -17.23
N GLY A 351 1.30 -14.72 -16.23
CA GLY A 351 1.08 -16.16 -16.25
C GLY A 351 -0.30 -16.57 -15.74
N ARG A 352 -0.51 -17.89 -15.62
CA ARG A 352 -1.66 -18.54 -14.98
C ARG A 352 -1.15 -19.45 -13.88
N TYR A 353 -1.91 -19.55 -12.80
CA TYR A 353 -1.63 -20.51 -11.74
C TYR A 353 -2.14 -21.90 -12.11
N SER A 354 -1.47 -22.91 -11.58
CA SER A 354 -1.96 -24.25 -11.34
C SER A 354 -2.93 -24.20 -10.15
N PRO A 355 -4.24 -24.42 -10.37
CA PRO A 355 -5.24 -24.31 -9.30
C PRO A 355 -5.04 -25.25 -8.12
N THR A 356 -4.32 -26.34 -8.32
CA THR A 356 -4.11 -27.38 -7.30
C THR A 356 -2.73 -27.35 -6.66
N ARG A 357 -1.82 -26.48 -7.13
CA ARG A 357 -0.43 -26.45 -6.67
C ARG A 357 0.09 -25.06 -6.29
N GLU A 358 -0.56 -23.99 -6.76
CA GLU A 358 -0.09 -22.62 -6.58
C GLU A 358 -1.12 -21.75 -5.82
N GLU A 359 -1.76 -22.33 -4.80
CA GLU A 359 -2.65 -21.61 -3.88
C GLU A 359 -1.90 -20.57 -3.04
N GLY A 360 -0.67 -20.86 -2.64
CA GLY A 360 0.22 -19.95 -1.91
C GLY A 360 0.56 -18.67 -2.70
N PRO A 361 1.13 -18.76 -3.93
CA PRO A 361 1.40 -17.60 -4.76
C PRO A 361 0.14 -16.80 -5.09
N HIS A 362 -0.99 -17.49 -5.36
CA HIS A 362 -2.28 -16.81 -5.58
C HIS A 362 -2.71 -15.99 -4.37
N HIS A 363 -2.61 -16.57 -3.16
CA HIS A 363 -2.89 -15.87 -1.91
C HIS A 363 -1.99 -14.65 -1.70
N PHE A 364 -0.67 -14.81 -1.85
CA PHE A 364 0.29 -13.71 -1.76
C PHE A 364 -0.01 -12.58 -2.76
N HIS A 365 -0.30 -12.93 -4.01
CA HIS A 365 -0.65 -11.95 -5.03
C HIS A 365 -1.94 -11.18 -4.72
N ARG A 366 -2.93 -11.82 -4.09
CA ARG A 366 -4.14 -11.11 -3.59
C ARG A 366 -3.79 -10.11 -2.49
N LEU A 367 -2.89 -10.48 -1.57
CA LEU A 367 -2.39 -9.55 -0.55
C LEU A 367 -1.62 -8.38 -1.18
N LEU A 368 -0.69 -8.64 -2.09
CA LEU A 368 0.02 -7.59 -2.82
C LEU A 368 -0.95 -6.64 -3.54
N ALA A 369 -1.93 -7.18 -4.26
CA ALA A 369 -2.93 -6.38 -4.96
C ALA A 369 -3.71 -5.47 -4.00
N ARG A 370 -4.07 -5.97 -2.80
CA ARG A 370 -4.77 -5.20 -1.76
C ARG A 370 -3.96 -3.99 -1.27
N PHE A 371 -2.66 -4.15 -1.01
CA PHE A 371 -1.84 -3.05 -0.49
C PHE A 371 -1.30 -2.10 -1.57
N LEU A 372 -1.03 -2.62 -2.76
CA LEU A 372 -0.56 -1.83 -3.90
C LEU A 372 -1.69 -1.10 -4.63
N ALA A 373 -2.95 -1.45 -4.32
CA ALA A 373 -4.14 -0.75 -4.75
C ALA A 373 -4.02 0.74 -4.47
N VAL A 374 -4.16 1.56 -5.51
CA VAL A 374 -4.45 2.97 -5.28
C VAL A 374 -5.90 3.02 -4.84
N TRP A 375 -6.13 3.14 -3.53
CA TRP A 375 -7.40 3.67 -3.06
C TRP A 375 -7.53 5.05 -3.71
N ALA A 376 -8.35 5.14 -4.75
CA ALA A 376 -9.00 6.39 -5.10
C ALA A 376 -9.98 6.68 -3.97
N ALA A 377 -9.45 6.96 -2.77
CA ALA A 377 -10.26 7.34 -1.65
C ALA A 377 -10.90 8.67 -2.03
N LEU A 378 -12.22 8.61 -2.18
CA LEU A 378 -13.15 9.73 -2.08
C LEU A 378 -12.86 10.51 -0.79
N PHE A 379 -11.86 11.38 -0.82
CA PHE A 379 -11.49 12.26 0.28
C PHE A 379 -12.42 13.49 0.35
N CYS A 380 -13.74 13.27 0.33
CA CYS A 380 -14.73 14.34 0.46
C CYS A 380 -15.82 14.13 1.52
N LEU A 381 -15.81 13.06 2.32
CA LEU A 381 -16.95 12.79 3.24
C LEU A 381 -16.62 12.65 4.74
N ALA A 382 -15.38 12.85 5.19
CA ALA A 382 -15.04 12.75 6.62
C ALA A 382 -14.96 14.08 7.39
N ALA A 383 -15.31 15.22 6.78
CA ALA A 383 -15.25 16.53 7.43
C ALA A 383 -16.62 17.12 7.85
N ILE A 384 -17.72 16.39 7.67
CA ILE A 384 -19.07 16.90 8.02
C ILE A 384 -19.83 15.84 8.83
N ALA A 385 -19.43 15.65 10.08
CA ALA A 385 -20.27 15.00 11.07
C ALA A 385 -19.98 15.57 12.47
N ALA A 386 -20.30 16.85 12.65
CA ALA A 386 -20.72 17.36 13.95
C ALA A 386 -22.23 17.60 13.87
N PRO A 387 -23.04 17.12 14.84
CA PRO A 387 -24.49 17.16 14.73
C PRO A 387 -25.00 18.55 15.09
N ALA A 388 -25.71 19.20 14.17
CA ALA A 388 -26.58 20.32 14.49
C ALA A 388 -28.02 19.89 14.21
N ASP A 389 -28.67 19.40 15.26
CA ASP A 389 -30.12 19.45 15.40
C ASP A 389 -30.57 20.91 15.26
N ALA A 390 -31.19 21.27 14.12
CA ALA A 390 -32.19 22.34 14.04
C ALA A 390 -32.81 22.46 12.64
N GLN A 391 -34.14 22.65 12.63
CA GLN A 391 -34.98 23.27 11.58
C GLN A 391 -35.69 22.38 10.53
N ARG A 392 -36.86 21.90 10.98
CA ARG A 392 -38.21 22.03 10.40
C ARG A 392 -38.39 22.36 8.90
N ARG A 393 -39.15 21.46 8.26
CA ARG A 393 -40.13 21.61 7.15
C ARG A 393 -40.31 23.01 6.54
N GLY A 394 -39.96 23.13 5.26
CA GLY A 394 -40.41 24.18 4.32
C GLY A 394 -41.10 23.58 3.08
N ARG A 395 -42.02 24.34 2.47
CA ARG A 395 -42.87 23.97 1.31
C ARG A 395 -42.05 23.72 0.03
N PRO A 396 -42.56 22.91 -0.93
CA PRO A 396 -41.94 22.78 -2.25
C PRO A 396 -42.07 24.10 -3.03
N GLN A 397 -40.95 24.59 -3.59
CA GLN A 397 -40.92 25.70 -4.54
C GLN A 397 -41.25 25.20 -5.96
N PRO A 398 -41.84 26.05 -6.83
CA PRO A 398 -42.23 25.67 -8.18
C PRO A 398 -41.02 25.56 -9.10
N ALA A 399 -41.06 24.60 -10.03
CA ALA A 399 -40.05 24.43 -11.06
C ALA A 399 -39.99 25.65 -12.00
N GLU A 400 -38.92 26.44 -11.90
CA GLU A 400 -38.63 27.48 -12.88
C GLU A 400 -38.18 26.85 -14.21
N ARG A 401 -38.90 27.18 -15.28
CA ARG A 401 -38.56 26.84 -16.66
C ARG A 401 -37.50 27.81 -17.17
N GLY A 402 -36.26 27.36 -17.29
CA GLY A 402 -35.16 28.10 -17.92
C GLY A 402 -34.39 27.22 -18.89
N TRP A 403 -33.84 27.82 -19.95
CA TRP A 403 -32.89 27.15 -20.85
C TRP A 403 -31.51 27.07 -20.16
N PRO A 404 -30.68 26.06 -20.48
CA PRO A 404 -29.33 25.97 -19.93
C PRO A 404 -28.44 27.13 -20.45
N PRO A 405 -27.43 27.55 -19.67
CA PRO A 405 -26.54 28.65 -20.02
C PRO A 405 -25.71 28.36 -21.28
N ILE A 406 -25.46 29.41 -22.07
CA ILE A 406 -24.53 29.38 -23.20
C ILE A 406 -23.13 29.69 -22.68
N LEU A 407 -22.16 28.83 -22.99
CA LEU A 407 -20.76 28.94 -22.58
C LEU A 407 -19.92 29.41 -23.77
N VAL A 408 -19.19 30.51 -23.60
CA VAL A 408 -18.18 30.98 -24.56
C VAL A 408 -16.83 31.01 -23.84
N GLY A 409 -15.83 30.33 -24.40
CA GLY A 409 -14.48 30.28 -23.86
C GLY A 409 -13.42 30.59 -24.92
N LEU A 410 -12.34 31.27 -24.52
CA LEU A 410 -11.13 31.45 -25.31
C LEU A 410 -10.04 30.53 -24.75
N HIS A 411 -9.33 29.83 -25.64
CA HIS A 411 -8.26 28.88 -25.28
C HIS A 411 -6.93 29.30 -25.91
N ALA A 412 -5.84 29.12 -25.18
CA ALA A 412 -4.48 29.13 -25.71
C ALA A 412 -3.61 28.13 -24.92
N GLY A 413 -2.86 27.26 -25.61
CA GLY A 413 -1.96 26.27 -24.99
C GLY A 413 -1.03 25.56 -26.00
N SER A 414 0.12 25.05 -25.52
CA SER A 414 1.25 24.48 -26.29
C SER A 414 1.64 23.05 -25.84
N ASP A 415 2.32 22.32 -26.74
CA ASP A 415 2.66 20.89 -26.73
C ASP A 415 3.95 20.53 -25.96
N ASN A 416 4.02 19.28 -25.46
CA ASN A 416 5.05 18.78 -24.53
C ASN A 416 6.01 17.73 -25.12
N LEU A 417 6.16 17.67 -26.45
CA LEU A 417 7.38 17.09 -27.05
C LEU A 417 8.60 18.05 -26.96
N SER A 418 8.45 19.27 -26.42
CA SER A 418 9.48 20.32 -26.48
C SER A 418 9.81 21.08 -25.18
N ASN A 419 9.56 20.52 -23.99
CA ASN A 419 10.14 21.02 -22.72
C ASN A 419 9.75 22.49 -22.32
N ALA A 420 8.45 22.78 -22.16
CA ALA A 420 7.99 24.05 -21.57
C ALA A 420 6.76 23.87 -20.66
N SER A 421 6.74 24.50 -19.49
CA SER A 421 5.60 24.52 -18.56
C SER A 421 4.52 25.51 -19.02
N THR A 422 3.26 25.09 -19.06
CA THR A 422 2.10 25.98 -19.33
C THR A 422 1.13 26.03 -18.16
N LEU A 423 0.70 27.25 -17.82
CA LEU A 423 -0.42 27.58 -16.94
C LEU A 423 -1.47 28.30 -17.80
N GLY A 424 -2.68 27.72 -17.94
CA GLY A 424 -3.79 28.31 -18.69
C GLY A 424 -4.82 28.96 -17.76
N ALA A 425 -5.48 30.03 -18.21
CA ALA A 425 -6.59 30.66 -17.52
C ALA A 425 -7.80 30.74 -18.46
N HIS A 426 -8.96 30.30 -17.99
CA HIS A 426 -10.23 30.35 -18.71
C HIS A 426 -11.13 31.43 -18.11
N VAL A 427 -11.78 32.21 -18.97
CA VAL A 427 -12.87 33.10 -18.57
C VAL A 427 -14.17 32.47 -19.06
N VAL A 428 -15.05 32.13 -18.13
CA VAL A 428 -16.37 31.57 -18.43
C VAL A 428 -17.41 32.67 -18.20
N ILE A 429 -18.17 32.99 -19.26
CA ILE A 429 -19.23 34.00 -19.20
C ILE A 429 -20.59 33.30 -19.41
N PRO A 430 -21.27 32.84 -18.35
CA PRO A 430 -22.62 32.33 -18.50
C PRO A 430 -23.60 33.50 -18.66
N VAL A 431 -24.46 33.39 -19.66
CA VAL A 431 -25.62 34.29 -19.83
C VAL A 431 -26.86 33.59 -19.29
N LEU A 432 -27.44 34.15 -18.22
CA LEU A 432 -28.60 33.60 -17.50
C LEU A 432 -29.94 34.16 -18.00
N PRO A 433 -31.08 33.50 -17.67
CA PRO A 433 -32.42 34.02 -18.00
C PRO A 433 -32.60 35.47 -17.51
N GLY A 434 -33.06 36.35 -18.40
CA GLY A 434 -33.24 37.78 -18.10
C GLY A 434 -32.05 38.68 -18.49
N GLY A 435 -31.02 38.15 -19.16
CA GLY A 435 -29.89 38.95 -19.69
C GLY A 435 -28.80 39.24 -18.67
N GLN A 436 -28.79 38.51 -17.54
CA GLN A 436 -27.72 38.57 -16.56
C GLN A 436 -26.46 37.91 -17.12
N VAL A 437 -25.33 38.59 -16.94
CA VAL A 437 -24.00 38.16 -17.37
C VAL A 437 -23.17 37.92 -16.12
N GLU A 438 -22.67 36.70 -15.92
CA GLU A 438 -21.73 36.41 -14.83
C GLU A 438 -20.30 36.38 -15.37
N LEU A 439 -19.34 36.76 -14.53
CA LEU A 439 -17.91 36.73 -14.88
C LEU A 439 -17.22 35.76 -13.91
N GLY A 440 -16.82 34.60 -14.44
CA GLY A 440 -16.09 33.57 -13.70
C GLY A 440 -14.67 33.41 -14.20
N GLY A 441 -13.73 33.31 -13.26
CA GLY A 441 -12.37 32.85 -13.53
C GLY A 441 -12.27 31.36 -13.22
N ASN A 442 -11.79 30.58 -14.17
CA ASN A 442 -11.46 29.18 -13.97
C ASN A 442 -9.97 28.96 -14.28
N ALA A 443 -9.31 28.16 -13.46
CA ALA A 443 -7.96 27.70 -13.70
C ALA A 443 -7.96 26.18 -13.79
N ASP A 444 -7.49 25.68 -14.92
CA ASP A 444 -7.45 24.25 -15.23
C ASP A 444 -5.99 23.78 -15.30
N ILE A 445 -5.69 22.68 -14.60
CA ILE A 445 -4.38 22.01 -14.64
C ILE A 445 -4.57 20.63 -15.23
N PHE A 446 -3.83 20.33 -16.30
CA PHE A 446 -3.96 19.09 -17.05
C PHE A 446 -2.73 18.19 -16.87
N PHE A 447 -2.98 16.89 -16.72
CA PHE A 447 -1.95 15.86 -16.73
C PHE A 447 -2.28 14.84 -17.80
N LEU A 448 -1.32 14.58 -18.69
CA LEU A 448 -1.43 13.58 -19.75
C LEU A 448 -0.76 12.27 -19.28
N ASN A 449 -1.47 11.15 -19.39
CA ASN A 449 -0.89 9.83 -19.18
C ASN A 449 -1.54 8.80 -20.11
N ASP A 450 -0.74 8.11 -20.94
CA ASP A 450 -1.10 6.95 -21.76
C ASP A 450 -2.54 6.97 -22.30
N LEU A 451 -2.77 7.83 -23.31
CA LEU A 451 -4.02 8.03 -24.03
C LEU A 451 -5.18 8.68 -23.22
N ARG A 452 -4.95 9.06 -21.95
CA ARG A 452 -5.96 9.70 -21.09
C ARG A 452 -5.50 11.05 -20.58
N GLU A 453 -6.40 12.02 -20.64
CA GLU A 453 -6.19 13.36 -20.08
C GLU A 453 -6.96 13.48 -18.77
N ARG A 454 -6.24 13.79 -17.70
CA ARG A 454 -6.83 14.12 -16.39
C ARG A 454 -6.79 15.63 -16.22
N GLN A 455 -7.94 16.18 -15.89
CA GLN A 455 -8.11 17.61 -15.72
C GLN A 455 -8.48 17.91 -14.26
N PHE A 456 -7.78 18.85 -13.64
CA PHE A 456 -8.06 19.37 -12.30
C PHE A 456 -8.49 20.82 -12.42
N ASN A 457 -9.67 21.13 -11.90
CA ASN A 457 -10.27 22.46 -12.08
C ASN A 457 -10.41 23.15 -10.73
N LEU A 458 -9.97 24.40 -10.68
CA LEU A 458 -10.28 25.33 -9.61
C LEU A 458 -11.20 26.42 -10.14
N ASP A 459 -12.40 26.49 -9.56
CA ASP A 459 -13.45 27.40 -9.97
C ASP A 459 -13.64 28.51 -8.93
N GLY A 460 -13.51 29.77 -9.37
CA GLY A 460 -13.83 30.95 -8.57
C GLY A 460 -14.83 31.85 -9.29
N TYR A 461 -16.03 32.00 -8.73
CA TYR A 461 -17.04 32.92 -9.25
C TYR A 461 -17.35 34.02 -8.24
N LEU A 462 -17.45 35.25 -8.73
CA LEU A 462 -18.00 36.37 -7.99
C LEU A 462 -19.35 36.70 -8.61
N TYR A 463 -20.43 36.55 -7.83
CA TYR A 463 -21.77 36.92 -8.27
C TYR A 463 -22.03 38.40 -7.93
N PRO A 464 -21.99 39.34 -8.91
CA PRO A 464 -22.44 40.69 -8.67
C PRO A 464 -23.96 40.70 -8.44
N LEU A 465 -24.40 41.58 -7.54
CA LEU A 465 -25.79 41.73 -7.08
C LEU A 465 -26.84 41.54 -8.18
N SER A 466 -27.73 40.55 -8.00
CA SER A 466 -28.94 40.45 -8.80
C SER A 466 -29.91 41.57 -8.40
N TRP A 467 -30.52 42.26 -9.37
CA TRP A 467 -31.51 43.31 -9.10
C TRP A 467 -32.84 42.78 -8.50
N PHE A 468 -33.04 41.46 -8.42
CA PHE A 468 -34.30 40.85 -7.99
C PHE A 468 -34.16 39.67 -7.00
N GLY A 469 -33.01 39.46 -6.37
CA GLY A 469 -32.78 38.31 -5.47
C GLY A 469 -31.71 38.53 -4.41
N THR A 470 -31.92 37.97 -3.22
CA THR A 470 -31.09 38.10 -2.00
C THR A 470 -29.81 37.25 -2.01
N GLU A 471 -29.43 36.66 -3.14
CA GLU A 471 -28.31 35.71 -3.23
C GLU A 471 -27.11 36.31 -3.96
N ALA A 472 -26.45 37.30 -3.36
CA ALA A 472 -25.12 37.75 -3.79
C ALA A 472 -24.05 37.12 -2.87
N GLY A 473 -22.88 36.76 -3.41
CA GLY A 473 -21.74 36.29 -2.62
C GLY A 473 -20.68 35.52 -3.41
N PRO A 474 -19.53 35.17 -2.79
CA PRO A 474 -18.46 34.43 -3.45
C PRO A 474 -18.78 32.93 -3.51
N TYR A 475 -18.40 32.29 -4.63
CA TYR A 475 -18.32 30.84 -4.74
C TYR A 475 -16.86 30.43 -4.88
N ALA A 476 -16.50 29.38 -4.14
CA ALA A 476 -15.26 28.65 -4.31
C ALA A 476 -15.58 27.17 -4.47
N GLY A 477 -15.10 26.57 -5.56
CA GLY A 477 -15.31 25.16 -5.85
C GLY A 477 -14.08 24.53 -6.50
N GLY A 478 -13.98 23.21 -6.35
CA GLY A 478 -12.93 22.39 -6.95
C GLY A 478 -13.53 21.15 -7.58
N GLY A 479 -12.95 20.69 -8.68
CA GLY A 479 -13.48 19.54 -9.40
C GLY A 479 -12.42 18.71 -10.10
N ILE A 480 -12.81 17.48 -10.42
CA ILE A 480 -11.98 16.53 -11.17
C ILE A 480 -12.74 16.14 -12.43
N GLY A 481 -12.05 16.21 -13.56
CA GLY A 481 -12.55 15.84 -14.87
C GLY A 481 -11.73 14.73 -15.52
N TRP A 482 -12.43 13.89 -16.28
CA TRP A 482 -11.87 12.86 -17.14
C TRP A 482 -12.25 13.13 -18.60
N ARG A 483 -11.24 13.14 -19.47
CA ARG A 483 -11.42 13.17 -20.92
C ARG A 483 -10.85 11.90 -21.53
N ASN A 484 -11.64 11.31 -22.44
CA ASN A 484 -11.24 10.13 -23.19
C ASN A 484 -10.87 10.56 -24.62
N THR A 485 -9.58 10.60 -24.91
CA THR A 485 -9.02 11.05 -26.19
C THR A 485 -8.48 9.84 -26.94
N ILE A 486 -8.89 9.65 -28.20
CA ILE A 486 -8.37 8.58 -29.05
C ILE A 486 -7.33 9.19 -30.00
N PHE A 487 -6.22 8.48 -30.17
CA PHE A 487 -5.17 8.84 -31.12
C PHE A 487 -5.51 8.18 -32.46
N LEU A 488 -5.66 9.01 -33.50
CA LEU A 488 -5.89 8.57 -34.87
C LEU A 488 -4.58 8.49 -35.69
N GLY A 489 -3.45 8.87 -35.07
CA GLY A 489 -2.09 8.81 -35.63
C GLY A 489 -1.09 9.51 -34.69
N ASP A 490 0.14 9.75 -35.17
CA ASP A 490 1.23 10.36 -34.36
C ASP A 490 0.94 11.82 -33.93
N THR A 491 0.04 12.52 -34.62
CA THR A 491 -0.25 13.95 -34.37
C THR A 491 -1.73 14.29 -34.30
N GLU A 492 -2.64 13.33 -34.53
CA GLU A 492 -4.07 13.59 -34.70
C GLU A 492 -4.87 13.04 -33.51
N ARG A 493 -5.60 13.93 -32.83
CA ARG A 493 -6.36 13.64 -31.60
C ARG A 493 -7.84 13.93 -31.82
N SER A 494 -8.70 13.00 -31.39
CA SER A 494 -10.15 13.21 -31.34
C SER A 494 -10.67 12.88 -29.94
N THR A 495 -11.41 13.82 -29.34
CA THR A 495 -12.05 13.66 -28.04
C THR A 495 -13.44 13.09 -28.24
N ARG A 496 -13.71 11.87 -27.77
CA ARG A 496 -15.04 11.25 -27.92
C ARG A 496 -16.02 11.61 -26.80
N SER A 497 -15.53 11.91 -25.60
CA SER A 497 -16.38 12.17 -24.44
C SER A 497 -15.60 12.82 -23.29
N SER A 498 -16.22 13.79 -22.61
CA SER A 498 -15.68 14.45 -21.41
C SER A 498 -16.67 14.40 -20.25
N TYR A 499 -16.17 14.12 -19.05
CA TYR A 499 -16.94 14.06 -17.82
C TYR A 499 -16.24 14.92 -16.77
N SER A 500 -16.97 15.76 -16.04
CA SER A 500 -16.39 16.50 -14.91
C SER A 500 -17.36 16.58 -13.75
N VAL A 501 -16.85 16.31 -12.55
CA VAL A 501 -17.59 16.49 -11.31
C VAL A 501 -16.94 17.64 -10.56
N VAL A 502 -17.72 18.69 -10.28
CA VAL A 502 -17.27 19.87 -9.55
C VAL A 502 -18.12 20.00 -8.29
N ALA A 503 -17.47 20.18 -7.15
CA ALA A 503 -18.13 20.42 -5.87
C ALA A 503 -17.63 21.75 -5.30
N GLY A 504 -18.54 22.57 -4.80
CA GLY A 504 -18.16 23.87 -4.25
C GLY A 504 -19.11 24.38 -3.19
N VAL A 505 -18.62 25.37 -2.46
CA VAL A 505 -19.31 26.02 -1.37
C VAL A 505 -19.63 27.44 -1.80
N ARG A 506 -20.91 27.81 -1.69
CA ARG A 506 -21.35 29.19 -1.92
C ARG A 506 -21.61 29.84 -0.57
N SER A 507 -21.00 31.00 -0.35
CA SER A 507 -21.32 31.85 0.80
C SER A 507 -22.27 32.95 0.35
N ALA A 508 -23.43 33.07 0.99
CA ALA A 508 -24.28 34.25 0.85
C ALA A 508 -23.68 35.39 1.69
N VAL A 509 -23.70 36.63 1.19
CA VAL A 509 -23.24 37.81 1.97
C VAL A 509 -24.01 37.94 3.29
N VAL A 510 -25.26 37.46 3.35
CA VAL A 510 -26.05 37.28 4.58
C VAL A 510 -26.89 36.00 4.45
N GLY A 511 -26.58 34.94 5.21
CA GLY A 511 -27.37 33.70 5.25
C GLY A 511 -26.53 32.42 5.44
N PRO A 512 -27.18 31.25 5.63
CA PRO A 512 -26.48 29.98 5.83
C PRO A 512 -25.72 29.53 4.57
N VAL A 513 -24.58 28.87 4.78
CA VAL A 513 -23.75 28.28 3.72
C VAL A 513 -24.51 27.10 3.09
N SER A 514 -24.63 27.10 1.75
CA SER A 514 -25.24 25.99 1.01
C SER A 514 -24.19 25.20 0.24
N LEU A 515 -24.19 23.87 0.42
CA LEU A 515 -23.37 22.95 -0.35
C LEU A 515 -24.04 22.71 -1.70
N ARG A 516 -23.30 22.91 -2.80
CA ARG A 516 -23.79 22.60 -4.14
C ARG A 516 -22.83 21.62 -4.82
N ILE A 517 -23.36 20.47 -5.22
CA ILE A 517 -22.67 19.49 -6.05
C ILE A 517 -23.24 19.64 -7.45
N GLU A 518 -22.38 19.95 -8.42
CA GLU A 518 -22.77 20.12 -9.83
C GLU A 518 -22.05 19.06 -10.67
N ALA A 519 -22.82 18.14 -11.24
CA ALA A 519 -22.31 17.20 -12.23
C ALA A 519 -22.45 17.84 -13.62
N ARG A 520 -21.34 18.12 -14.29
CA ARG A 520 -21.33 18.72 -15.63
C ARG A 520 -21.00 17.65 -16.66
N TRP A 521 -21.85 17.56 -17.68
CA TRP A 521 -21.67 16.66 -18.81
C TRP A 521 -21.48 17.48 -20.09
N ILE A 522 -20.33 17.33 -20.74
CA ILE A 522 -19.97 18.12 -21.92
C ILE A 522 -19.72 17.16 -23.08
N PHE A 523 -20.60 17.20 -24.07
CA PHE A 523 -20.38 16.54 -25.35
C PHE A 523 -19.67 17.53 -26.27
N VAL A 524 -18.50 17.12 -26.76
CA VAL A 524 -17.74 17.85 -27.76
C VAL A 524 -17.71 16.95 -28.97
N GLU A 525 -18.33 17.38 -30.07
CA GLU A 525 -18.39 16.63 -31.32
C GLU A 525 -17.43 17.29 -32.31
N ASP A 526 -16.50 16.50 -32.86
CA ASP A 526 -15.53 16.85 -33.90
C ASP A 526 -14.83 18.22 -33.77
N VAL A 527 -13.79 18.27 -32.94
CA VAL A 527 -12.83 19.38 -32.95
C VAL A 527 -11.51 18.86 -33.52
N GLU A 528 -11.26 19.12 -34.80
CA GLU A 528 -9.91 19.02 -35.37
C GLU A 528 -9.04 20.11 -34.74
N TYR A 529 -7.96 19.70 -34.08
CA TYR A 529 -7.01 20.62 -33.47
C TYR A 529 -5.84 20.88 -34.42
N ASP A 530 -5.87 22.00 -35.16
CA ASP A 530 -4.72 22.52 -35.91
C ASP A 530 -3.99 23.60 -35.08
N SER A 531 -2.68 23.40 -34.88
CA SER A 531 -1.76 24.20 -34.05
C SER A 531 -1.61 25.69 -34.40
N ARG A 532 -2.35 26.21 -35.39
CA ARG A 532 -2.25 27.61 -35.83
C ARG A 532 -3.58 28.36 -35.97
N HIS A 533 -4.70 27.79 -35.51
CA HIS A 533 -6.00 28.44 -35.65
C HIS A 533 -6.71 28.64 -34.31
N LEU A 534 -7.39 29.79 -34.21
CA LEU A 534 -8.30 30.15 -33.14
C LEU A 534 -9.66 29.49 -33.42
N THR A 535 -10.09 28.56 -32.58
CA THR A 535 -11.41 27.92 -32.69
C THR A 535 -12.40 28.58 -31.72
N ILE A 536 -13.48 29.14 -32.27
CA ILE A 536 -14.65 29.61 -31.50
C ILE A 536 -15.79 28.64 -31.77
N GLY A 537 -16.25 27.93 -30.73
CA GLY A 537 -17.37 26.99 -30.81
C GLY A 537 -18.68 27.59 -30.29
N ALA A 538 -19.79 27.30 -30.96
CA ALA A 538 -21.15 27.61 -30.50
C ALA A 538 -21.97 26.31 -30.45
N SER A 539 -22.62 26.04 -29.32
CA SER A 539 -23.47 24.85 -29.12
C SER A 539 -24.94 25.19 -29.30
N PHE A 540 -25.67 24.38 -30.07
CA PHE A 540 -27.11 24.51 -30.30
C PHE A 540 -27.88 23.36 -29.63
N PRO A 541 -29.04 23.62 -29.01
CA PRO A 541 -29.88 22.57 -28.44
C PRO A 541 -30.69 21.84 -29.52
N LEU A 542 -30.72 20.51 -29.47
CA LEU A 542 -31.32 19.70 -30.52
C LEU A 542 -32.85 19.58 -30.47
N TRP A 543 -33.58 19.96 -29.41
CA TRP A 543 -35.06 19.87 -29.40
C TRP A 543 -35.73 20.93 -28.52
N GLY A 544 -36.71 21.66 -29.09
CA GLY A 544 -37.55 22.63 -28.39
C GLY A 544 -38.95 22.83 -29.00
N ARG A 545 -39.96 22.65 -28.13
CA ARG A 545 -41.42 22.92 -28.20
C ARG A 545 -42.33 21.82 -28.81
N GLY A 546 -43.46 21.46 -28.19
CA GLY A 546 -44.08 22.03 -26.99
C GLY A 546 -45.41 21.39 -26.60
N SER A 547 -45.83 21.60 -25.36
CA SER A 547 -47.21 21.32 -24.92
C SER A 547 -48.15 22.39 -25.46
N ARG A 548 -49.00 22.04 -26.44
CA ARG A 548 -50.18 22.84 -26.80
C ARG A 548 -51.25 22.70 -25.71
N GLY A 549 -51.50 23.77 -24.96
CA GLY A 549 -52.79 24.00 -24.28
C GLY A 549 -53.72 24.82 -25.18
N PRO A 550 -55.04 24.79 -24.96
CA PRO A 550 -56.03 25.27 -25.92
C PRO A 550 -56.06 26.80 -25.98
N PHE A 551 -56.15 27.34 -27.19
CA PHE A 551 -56.51 28.72 -27.46
C PHE A 551 -57.83 28.69 -28.23
N GLN A 552 -58.92 29.17 -27.62
CA GLN A 552 -60.07 29.69 -28.35
C GLN A 552 -59.80 31.17 -28.66
N PRO A 553 -60.04 31.61 -29.91
CA PRO A 553 -60.48 32.96 -30.19
C PRO A 553 -61.98 32.99 -30.50
N GLY A 554 -62.65 34.08 -30.10
CA GLY A 554 -64.10 34.22 -30.09
C GLY A 554 -64.81 34.12 -31.44
N GLY A 555 -66.10 33.79 -31.32
CA GLY A 555 -67.14 33.65 -32.33
C GLY A 555 -68.33 32.95 -31.69
#